data_AF-A0A847BG20-F1
#
_entry.id   AF-A0A847BG20-F1
#
_cell.length_a   1.000
_cell.length_b   1.000
_cell.length_c   1.000
_cell.angle_alpha   90.00
_cell.angle_beta   90.00
_cell.angle_gamma   90.00
#
_symmetry.space_group_name_H-M   'P 1'
#
loop_
_entity.id
_entity.type
_entity.pdbx_description
1 polymer ?
#
loop_
_entity_poly.entity_id
_entity_poly.type
_entity_poly.pdbx_seq_one_letter_code
_entity_poly.pdbx_strand_id
1 'polypeptide(L)'
;MHGFFRRFFAPRWQHPDARVRCQAISQLDPGHPEQLQALEALCLDNEPTVRQAALARFSSPTHLLELLNQQPRQSEIRQRLVELLTQPQDAIDPAQCLRSIEQLKDQELLAQVALGASGQDLRLAAVARLEAEEDLITQACENGIAAVRHAAAARVTSESGLQHLAQQARRDSQVMRQARERLNQLRAAAASAAAAQAHCETLLHKLEAQAKAAWEPLYAGRFRHLVREWQALDTPPSAEQEQRFQAATQRCQQVIEQQEAQARADAELQQAAAARQALHEALEQRRTTFAPTERLTEQDIAELHSRHSLLTGLWETLTKRGDPDEALRQRYTTELDELTANLQAWERYESHAGEIEAALQVEDEARLHELLDICAWPDTLPPTDLLARARHQLTAQKQPERPAQE
;
A
#
# COMPACT_ATOMS: atom_id res chain seq x y z
N MET A 1 -49.36 -30.31 -75.35
CA MET A 1 -48.85 -29.57 -76.53
C MET A 1 -48.97 -28.06 -76.33
N HIS A 2 -48.12 -27.44 -75.49
CA HIS A 2 -48.10 -25.97 -75.28
C HIS A 2 -46.66 -25.37 -75.31
N GLY A 3 -45.64 -26.17 -75.68
CA GLY A 3 -44.24 -25.75 -75.62
C GLY A 3 -43.60 -25.27 -76.93
N PHE A 4 -44.21 -25.58 -78.09
CA PHE A 4 -43.56 -25.34 -79.39
C PHE A 4 -43.74 -23.91 -79.91
N PHE A 5 -44.87 -23.25 -79.60
CA PHE A 5 -45.17 -21.89 -80.07
C PHE A 5 -44.60 -20.77 -79.19
N ARG A 6 -44.15 -21.07 -77.95
CA ARG A 6 -43.45 -20.08 -77.10
C ARG A 6 -42.04 -19.73 -77.61
N ARG A 7 -41.43 -20.55 -78.48
CA ARG A 7 -40.07 -20.34 -78.98
C ARG A 7 -39.94 -19.29 -80.09
N PHE A 8 -41.01 -18.94 -80.78
CA PHE A 8 -40.98 -17.96 -81.89
C PHE A 8 -41.34 -16.53 -81.46
N PHE A 9 -41.89 -16.35 -80.25
CA PHE A 9 -42.23 -15.05 -79.67
C PHE A 9 -41.55 -14.77 -78.32
N ALA A 10 -40.68 -15.68 -77.86
CA ALA A 10 -39.88 -15.41 -76.67
C ALA A 10 -38.94 -14.23 -76.94
N PRO A 11 -38.84 -13.28 -76.00
CA PRO A 11 -37.96 -12.13 -76.16
C PRO A 11 -36.51 -12.61 -76.31
N ARG A 12 -35.69 -11.88 -77.08
CA ARG A 12 -34.33 -12.30 -77.49
C ARG A 12 -33.41 -12.65 -76.32
N TRP A 13 -33.67 -12.11 -75.14
CA TRP A 13 -32.93 -12.41 -73.92
C TRP A 13 -33.20 -13.81 -73.34
N GLN A 14 -34.25 -14.52 -73.75
CA GLN A 14 -34.54 -15.91 -73.36
C GLN A 14 -34.04 -16.94 -74.39
N HIS A 15 -33.24 -16.52 -75.37
CA HIS A 15 -32.78 -17.39 -76.45
C HIS A 15 -31.83 -18.50 -75.93
N PRO A 16 -31.86 -19.74 -76.47
CA PRO A 16 -30.97 -20.82 -76.02
C PRO A 16 -29.47 -20.52 -76.17
N ASP A 17 -29.09 -19.79 -77.22
CA ASP A 17 -27.71 -19.34 -77.45
C ASP A 17 -27.34 -18.15 -76.55
N ALA A 18 -26.31 -18.33 -75.72
CA ALA A 18 -25.76 -17.34 -74.82
C ALA A 18 -25.32 -16.05 -75.54
N ARG A 19 -24.77 -16.15 -76.76
CA ARG A 19 -24.34 -14.98 -77.53
C ARG A 19 -25.51 -14.07 -77.89
N VAL A 20 -26.65 -14.67 -78.23
CA VAL A 20 -27.88 -13.93 -78.53
C VAL A 20 -28.43 -13.26 -77.28
N ARG A 21 -28.33 -13.91 -76.12
CA ARG A 21 -28.70 -13.30 -74.83
C ARG A 21 -27.81 -12.09 -74.50
N CYS A 22 -26.47 -12.22 -74.64
CA CYS A 22 -25.53 -11.11 -74.46
C CYS A 22 -25.83 -9.92 -75.38
N GLN A 23 -26.17 -10.18 -76.65
CA GLN A 23 -26.56 -9.11 -77.59
C GLN A 23 -27.88 -8.44 -77.22
N ALA A 24 -28.84 -9.18 -76.65
CA ALA A 24 -30.10 -8.61 -76.21
C ALA A 24 -29.91 -7.70 -74.98
N ILE A 25 -29.00 -8.06 -74.07
CA ILE A 25 -28.71 -7.30 -72.84
C ILE A 25 -28.30 -5.85 -73.12
N SER A 26 -27.54 -5.60 -74.19
CA SER A 26 -27.11 -4.23 -74.53
C SER A 26 -28.28 -3.30 -74.90
N GLN A 27 -29.43 -3.87 -75.27
CA GLN A 27 -30.65 -3.13 -75.61
C GLN A 27 -31.64 -3.01 -74.45
N LEU A 28 -31.38 -3.68 -73.32
CA LEU A 28 -32.21 -3.58 -72.12
C LEU A 28 -31.84 -2.34 -71.30
N ASP A 29 -32.85 -1.57 -70.94
CA ASP A 29 -32.76 -0.37 -70.12
C ASP A 29 -33.19 -0.67 -68.67
N PRO A 30 -32.28 -0.53 -67.68
CA PRO A 30 -32.62 -0.68 -66.27
C PRO A 30 -33.67 0.30 -65.76
N GLY A 31 -33.92 1.42 -66.46
CA GLY A 31 -34.94 2.41 -66.10
C GLY A 31 -36.39 1.94 -66.31
N HIS A 32 -36.61 0.88 -67.09
CA HIS A 32 -37.94 0.34 -67.39
C HIS A 32 -38.21 -0.93 -66.55
N PRO A 33 -39.33 -1.04 -65.81
CA PRO A 33 -39.54 -2.11 -64.82
C PRO A 33 -39.56 -3.53 -65.43
N GLU A 34 -40.17 -3.71 -66.61
CA GLU A 34 -40.20 -5.01 -67.30
C GLU A 34 -38.80 -5.43 -67.80
N GLN A 35 -37.99 -4.46 -68.22
CA GLN A 35 -36.63 -4.70 -68.71
C GLN A 35 -35.65 -4.90 -67.56
N LEU A 36 -35.87 -4.23 -66.43
CA LEU A 36 -35.16 -4.46 -65.18
C LEU A 36 -35.40 -5.89 -64.69
N GLN A 37 -36.65 -6.37 -64.68
CA GLN A 37 -36.98 -7.74 -64.32
C GLN A 37 -36.31 -8.76 -65.27
N ALA A 38 -36.20 -8.44 -66.56
CA ALA A 38 -35.45 -9.26 -67.51
C ALA A 38 -33.94 -9.29 -67.19
N LEU A 39 -33.34 -8.16 -66.82
CA LEU A 39 -31.94 -8.07 -66.40
C LEU A 39 -31.67 -8.84 -65.11
N GLU A 40 -32.53 -8.71 -64.10
CA GLU A 40 -32.44 -9.47 -62.85
C GLU A 40 -32.51 -10.99 -63.10
N ALA A 41 -33.38 -11.44 -64.01
CA ALA A 41 -33.44 -12.85 -64.40
C ALA A 41 -32.13 -13.31 -65.08
N LEU A 42 -31.51 -12.45 -65.90
CA LEU A 42 -30.24 -12.75 -66.58
C LEU A 42 -29.03 -12.73 -65.62
N CYS A 43 -29.13 -12.07 -64.47
CA CYS A 43 -28.13 -12.18 -63.40
C CYS A 43 -28.03 -13.60 -62.82
N LEU A 44 -29.07 -14.41 -62.98
CA LEU A 44 -29.13 -15.82 -62.55
C LEU A 44 -28.90 -16.81 -63.71
N ASP A 45 -28.45 -16.35 -64.87
CA ASP A 45 -28.21 -17.19 -66.05
C ASP A 45 -27.16 -18.29 -65.77
N ASN A 46 -27.28 -19.43 -66.43
CA ASN A 46 -26.30 -20.52 -66.29
C ASN A 46 -24.91 -20.12 -66.81
N GLU A 47 -24.85 -19.25 -67.81
CA GLU A 47 -23.62 -18.84 -68.47
C GLU A 47 -22.99 -17.62 -67.78
N PRO A 48 -21.73 -17.70 -67.32
CA PRO A 48 -21.06 -16.61 -66.60
C PRO A 48 -20.95 -15.33 -67.44
N THR A 49 -20.75 -15.47 -68.75
CA THR A 49 -20.64 -14.33 -69.67
C THR A 49 -21.95 -13.54 -69.79
N VAL A 50 -23.10 -14.22 -69.71
CA VAL A 50 -24.42 -13.59 -69.71
C VAL A 50 -24.66 -12.88 -68.37
N ARG A 51 -24.31 -13.52 -67.25
CA ARG A 51 -24.40 -12.90 -65.91
C ARG A 51 -23.57 -11.63 -65.82
N GLN A 52 -22.32 -11.65 -66.28
CA GLN A 52 -21.43 -10.47 -66.30
C GLN A 52 -22.00 -9.36 -67.19
N ALA A 53 -22.49 -9.70 -68.38
CA ALA A 53 -23.10 -8.72 -69.28
C ALA A 53 -24.33 -8.06 -68.65
N ALA A 54 -25.18 -8.83 -67.97
CA ALA A 54 -26.35 -8.31 -67.26
C ALA A 54 -25.94 -7.39 -66.11
N LEU A 55 -25.00 -7.83 -65.27
CA LEU A 55 -24.47 -7.04 -64.15
C LEU A 55 -23.81 -5.72 -64.59
N ALA A 56 -23.17 -5.70 -65.77
CA ALA A 56 -22.59 -4.50 -66.35
C ALA A 56 -23.63 -3.40 -66.69
N ARG A 57 -24.91 -3.75 -66.82
CA ARG A 57 -25.99 -2.78 -67.05
C ARG A 57 -26.41 -2.03 -65.79
N PHE A 58 -26.11 -2.56 -64.60
CA PHE A 58 -26.43 -1.88 -63.35
C PHE A 58 -25.37 -0.81 -63.02
N SER A 59 -25.86 0.39 -62.70
CA SER A 59 -25.06 1.55 -62.25
C SER A 59 -25.30 1.93 -60.79
N SER A 60 -26.32 1.35 -60.15
CA SER A 60 -26.68 1.61 -58.75
C SER A 60 -25.95 0.66 -57.80
N PRO A 61 -24.99 1.14 -56.98
CA PRO A 61 -24.30 0.29 -56.01
C PRO A 61 -25.25 -0.23 -54.92
N THR A 62 -26.34 0.49 -54.62
CA THR A 62 -27.36 0.04 -53.66
C THR A 62 -28.09 -1.20 -54.17
N HIS A 63 -28.48 -1.21 -55.45
CA HIS A 63 -29.18 -2.35 -56.04
C HIS A 63 -28.27 -3.59 -56.16
N LEU A 64 -26.98 -3.39 -56.49
CA LEU A 64 -26.02 -4.49 -56.50
C LEU A 64 -25.76 -5.07 -55.11
N LEU A 65 -25.83 -4.26 -54.05
CA LEU A 65 -25.78 -4.77 -52.68
C LEU A 65 -27.00 -5.61 -52.33
N GLU A 66 -28.20 -5.21 -52.76
CA GLU A 66 -29.41 -6.01 -52.59
C GLU A 66 -29.27 -7.37 -53.29
N LEU A 67 -28.80 -7.37 -54.54
CA LEU A 67 -28.51 -8.59 -55.30
C LEU A 67 -27.43 -9.45 -54.62
N LEU A 68 -26.36 -8.83 -54.09
CA LEU A 68 -25.31 -9.56 -53.36
C LEU A 68 -25.86 -10.22 -52.09
N ASN A 69 -26.76 -9.56 -51.37
CA ASN A 69 -27.41 -10.12 -50.19
C ASN A 69 -28.30 -11.32 -50.53
N GLN A 70 -28.94 -11.30 -51.72
CA GLN A 70 -29.73 -12.43 -52.22
C GLN A 70 -28.85 -13.58 -52.74
N GLN A 71 -27.71 -13.26 -53.37
CA GLN A 71 -26.81 -14.21 -54.03
C GLN A 71 -25.34 -14.04 -53.57
N PRO A 72 -25.02 -14.32 -52.29
CA PRO A 72 -23.73 -13.98 -51.69
C PRO A 72 -22.54 -14.75 -52.27
N ARG A 73 -22.80 -15.88 -52.93
CA ARG A 73 -21.79 -16.76 -53.54
C ARG A 73 -21.40 -16.38 -54.95
N GLN A 74 -22.11 -15.44 -55.57
CA GLN A 74 -21.86 -15.03 -56.95
C GLN A 74 -20.72 -13.99 -57.00
N SER A 75 -19.54 -14.41 -57.44
CA SER A 75 -18.34 -13.56 -57.46
C SER A 75 -18.44 -12.40 -58.45
N GLU A 76 -19.23 -12.55 -59.50
CA GLU A 76 -19.44 -11.52 -60.52
C GLU A 76 -20.15 -10.28 -59.95
N ILE A 77 -21.05 -10.44 -58.97
CA ILE A 77 -21.70 -9.31 -58.29
C ILE A 77 -20.67 -8.52 -57.48
N ARG A 78 -19.79 -9.24 -56.77
CA ARG A 78 -18.69 -8.64 -55.99
C ARG A 78 -17.77 -7.84 -56.92
N GLN A 79 -17.31 -8.45 -58.01
CA GLN A 79 -16.46 -7.81 -59.02
C GLN A 79 -17.10 -6.52 -59.55
N ARG A 80 -18.39 -6.59 -59.92
CA ARG A 80 -19.10 -5.41 -60.43
C ARG A 80 -19.23 -4.30 -59.39
N LEU A 81 -19.47 -4.64 -58.12
CA LEU A 81 -19.54 -3.65 -57.06
C LEU A 81 -18.19 -2.96 -56.82
N VAL A 82 -17.09 -3.71 -56.83
CA VAL A 82 -15.73 -3.14 -56.76
C VAL A 82 -15.50 -2.20 -57.94
N GLU A 83 -15.80 -2.63 -59.16
CA GLU A 83 -15.62 -1.78 -60.36
C GLU A 83 -16.34 -0.44 -60.20
N LEU A 84 -17.61 -0.44 -59.75
CA LEU A 84 -18.38 0.79 -59.58
C LEU A 84 -17.84 1.70 -58.47
N LEU A 85 -17.35 1.12 -57.36
CA LEU A 85 -16.84 1.90 -56.23
C LEU A 85 -15.39 2.38 -56.42
N THR A 86 -14.63 1.74 -57.32
CA THR A 86 -13.22 2.06 -57.60
C THR A 86 -13.03 2.95 -58.82
N GLN A 87 -13.86 2.81 -59.84
CA GLN A 87 -13.76 3.63 -61.04
C GLN A 87 -14.35 5.03 -60.81
N PRO A 88 -13.67 6.09 -61.27
CA PRO A 88 -14.29 7.41 -61.34
C PRO A 88 -15.42 7.37 -62.37
N GLN A 89 -16.67 7.47 -61.93
CA GLN A 89 -17.82 7.60 -62.82
C GLN A 89 -18.53 8.91 -62.55
N ASP A 90 -18.58 9.79 -63.55
CA ASP A 90 -19.28 11.09 -63.47
C ASP A 90 -20.80 10.93 -63.23
N ALA A 91 -21.33 9.72 -63.43
CA ALA A 91 -22.76 9.42 -63.38
C ALA A 91 -23.26 8.89 -62.03
N ILE A 92 -22.38 8.57 -61.06
CA ILE A 92 -22.80 7.95 -59.80
C ILE A 92 -22.76 8.97 -58.65
N ASP A 93 -23.86 9.09 -57.92
CA ASP A 93 -23.95 9.95 -56.74
C ASP A 93 -22.97 9.48 -55.64
N PRO A 94 -21.99 10.29 -55.21
CA PRO A 94 -21.05 9.93 -54.16
C PRO A 94 -21.74 9.62 -52.83
N ALA A 95 -22.88 10.26 -52.53
CA ALA A 95 -23.65 9.96 -51.32
C ALA A 95 -24.27 8.55 -51.38
N GLN A 96 -24.63 8.08 -52.58
CA GLN A 96 -25.10 6.72 -52.78
C GLN A 96 -23.97 5.70 -52.56
N CYS A 97 -22.77 5.97 -53.07
CA CYS A 97 -21.60 5.12 -52.83
C CYS A 97 -21.27 5.02 -51.33
N LEU A 98 -21.32 6.13 -50.59
CA LEU A 98 -21.11 6.14 -49.14
C LEU A 98 -22.15 5.27 -48.41
N ARG A 99 -23.45 5.46 -48.68
CA ARG A 99 -24.52 4.63 -48.10
C ARG A 99 -24.32 3.14 -48.38
N SER A 100 -23.89 2.80 -49.60
CA SER A 100 -23.57 1.43 -49.97
C SER A 100 -22.41 0.86 -49.14
N ILE A 101 -21.32 1.61 -48.96
CA ILE A 101 -20.19 1.20 -48.12
C ILE A 101 -20.63 1.04 -46.65
N GLU A 102 -21.51 1.90 -46.15
CA GLU A 102 -22.07 1.81 -44.79
C GLU A 102 -22.92 0.56 -44.54
N GLN A 103 -23.50 -0.02 -45.60
CA GLN A 103 -24.33 -1.23 -45.51
C GLN A 103 -23.57 -2.53 -45.80
N LEU A 104 -22.42 -2.45 -46.48
CA LEU A 104 -21.65 -3.61 -46.93
C LEU A 104 -21.07 -4.45 -45.78
N LYS A 105 -21.42 -5.73 -45.64
CA LYS A 105 -20.91 -6.57 -44.54
C LYS A 105 -19.68 -7.40 -44.89
N ASP A 106 -19.35 -7.50 -46.16
CA ASP A 106 -18.27 -8.34 -46.63
C ASP A 106 -16.91 -7.65 -46.41
N GLN A 107 -16.11 -8.20 -45.50
CA GLN A 107 -14.82 -7.62 -45.08
C GLN A 107 -13.78 -7.63 -46.20
N GLU A 108 -13.75 -8.68 -47.03
CA GLU A 108 -12.84 -8.78 -48.18
C GLU A 108 -13.18 -7.69 -49.21
N LEU A 109 -14.47 -7.49 -49.46
CA LEU A 109 -14.94 -6.45 -50.36
C LEU A 109 -14.66 -5.04 -49.82
N LEU A 110 -14.86 -4.81 -48.51
CA LEU A 110 -14.49 -3.57 -47.84
C LEU A 110 -13.00 -3.27 -47.97
N ALA A 111 -12.12 -4.27 -47.83
CA ALA A 111 -10.68 -4.10 -47.98
C ALA A 111 -10.27 -3.71 -49.41
N GLN A 112 -10.92 -4.31 -50.42
CA GLN A 112 -10.71 -3.97 -51.82
C GLN A 112 -11.19 -2.54 -52.13
N VAL A 113 -12.36 -2.14 -51.64
CA VAL A 113 -12.88 -0.78 -51.77
C VAL A 113 -11.97 0.23 -51.07
N ALA A 114 -11.47 -0.08 -49.87
CA ALA A 114 -10.55 0.79 -49.15
C ALA A 114 -9.27 1.07 -49.94
N LEU A 115 -8.69 0.08 -50.62
CA LEU A 115 -7.48 0.24 -51.45
C LEU A 115 -7.75 0.98 -52.77
N GLY A 116 -8.91 0.74 -53.37
CA GLY A 116 -9.18 1.09 -54.76
C GLY A 116 -10.12 2.27 -54.98
N ALA A 117 -10.92 2.70 -53.99
CA ALA A 117 -11.99 3.67 -54.22
C ALA A 117 -11.46 5.00 -54.81
N SER A 118 -12.23 5.61 -55.69
CA SER A 118 -11.82 6.81 -56.43
C SER A 118 -11.62 8.03 -55.51
N GLY A 119 -12.46 8.17 -54.47
CA GLY A 119 -12.44 9.29 -53.53
C GLY A 119 -11.86 8.94 -52.16
N GLN A 120 -11.22 9.92 -51.50
CA GLN A 120 -10.71 9.79 -50.13
C GLN A 120 -11.82 9.40 -49.14
N ASP A 121 -13.01 10.01 -49.26
CA ASP A 121 -14.11 9.79 -48.31
C ASP A 121 -14.64 8.36 -48.38
N LEU A 122 -14.72 7.78 -49.58
CA LEU A 122 -15.11 6.38 -49.78
C LEU A 122 -14.09 5.43 -49.16
N ARG A 123 -12.79 5.71 -49.32
CA ARG A 123 -11.73 4.91 -48.70
C ARG A 123 -11.76 5.01 -47.18
N LEU A 124 -11.94 6.22 -46.63
CA LEU A 124 -12.05 6.42 -45.18
C LEU A 124 -13.28 5.72 -44.61
N ALA A 125 -14.43 5.79 -45.29
CA ALA A 125 -15.65 5.08 -44.91
C ALA A 125 -15.43 3.55 -44.91
N ALA A 126 -14.76 3.00 -45.92
CA ALA A 126 -14.44 1.58 -45.97
C ALA A 126 -13.45 1.18 -44.87
N VAL A 127 -12.37 1.95 -44.67
CA VAL A 127 -11.40 1.74 -43.60
C VAL A 127 -12.06 1.79 -42.23
N ALA A 128 -13.03 2.68 -42.00
CA ALA A 128 -13.74 2.77 -40.72
C ALA A 128 -14.55 1.51 -40.39
N ARG A 129 -14.90 0.71 -41.40
CA ARG A 129 -15.70 -0.51 -41.26
C ARG A 129 -14.92 -1.81 -41.23
N LEU A 130 -13.61 -1.76 -41.53
CA LEU A 130 -12.73 -2.92 -41.36
C LEU A 130 -12.63 -3.32 -39.89
N GLU A 131 -12.70 -4.62 -39.62
CA GLU A 131 -12.63 -5.17 -38.26
C GLU A 131 -11.29 -5.84 -37.98
N ALA A 132 -10.75 -6.56 -38.97
CA ALA A 132 -9.49 -7.27 -38.81
C ALA A 132 -8.31 -6.29 -38.83
N GLU A 133 -7.43 -6.43 -37.84
CA GLU A 133 -6.25 -5.57 -37.70
C GLU A 133 -5.25 -5.80 -38.84
N GLU A 134 -5.16 -7.03 -39.38
CA GLU A 134 -4.36 -7.33 -40.57
C GLU A 134 -4.80 -6.52 -41.79
N ASP A 135 -6.11 -6.39 -42.03
CA ASP A 135 -6.63 -5.56 -43.13
C ASP A 135 -6.26 -4.09 -42.91
N LEU A 136 -6.38 -3.59 -41.67
CA LEU A 136 -5.97 -2.23 -41.31
C LEU A 136 -4.47 -2.00 -41.54
N ILE A 137 -3.62 -2.98 -41.24
CA ILE A 137 -2.18 -2.90 -41.50
C ILE A 137 -1.90 -2.84 -42.99
N THR A 138 -2.58 -3.67 -43.80
CA THR A 138 -2.48 -3.61 -45.26
C THR A 138 -2.91 -2.24 -45.79
N GLN A 139 -4.03 -1.68 -45.32
CA GLN A 139 -4.44 -0.31 -45.71
C GLN A 139 -3.41 0.74 -45.28
N ALA A 140 -2.87 0.64 -44.07
CA ALA A 140 -1.88 1.57 -43.56
C ALA A 140 -0.56 1.54 -44.34
N CYS A 141 -0.20 0.38 -44.92
CA CYS A 141 1.02 0.20 -45.71
C CYS A 141 0.83 0.55 -47.20
N GLU A 142 -0.27 0.11 -47.80
CA GLU A 142 -0.40 0.06 -49.26
C GLU A 142 -1.26 1.19 -49.84
N ASN A 143 -2.13 1.81 -49.04
CA ASN A 143 -3.10 2.76 -49.57
C ASN A 143 -2.42 3.97 -50.24
N GLY A 144 -2.93 4.34 -51.41
CA GLY A 144 -2.42 5.46 -52.20
C GLY A 144 -2.54 6.82 -51.50
N ILE A 145 -3.55 7.00 -50.63
CA ILE A 145 -3.84 8.28 -49.97
C ILE A 145 -3.26 8.29 -48.55
N ALA A 146 -2.43 9.29 -48.24
CA ALA A 146 -1.78 9.43 -46.95
C ALA A 146 -2.76 9.52 -45.78
N ALA A 147 -3.82 10.33 -45.91
CA ALA A 147 -4.86 10.46 -44.88
C ALA A 147 -5.51 9.12 -44.52
N VAL A 148 -5.72 8.24 -45.52
CA VAL A 148 -6.27 6.91 -45.31
C VAL A 148 -5.26 5.99 -44.61
N ARG A 149 -3.98 6.06 -44.99
CA ARG A 149 -2.92 5.30 -44.30
C ARG A 149 -2.85 5.66 -42.82
N HIS A 150 -2.89 6.95 -42.49
CA HIS A 150 -2.90 7.41 -41.11
C HIS A 150 -4.16 6.98 -40.35
N ALA A 151 -5.33 7.06 -40.98
CA ALA A 151 -6.59 6.62 -40.37
C ALA A 151 -6.58 5.12 -40.06
N ALA A 152 -6.07 4.29 -40.97
CA ALA A 152 -5.92 2.86 -40.74
C ALA A 152 -4.89 2.56 -39.64
N ALA A 153 -3.71 3.20 -39.69
CA ALA A 153 -2.66 3.07 -38.68
C ALA A 153 -3.14 3.48 -37.27
N ALA A 154 -4.00 4.49 -37.17
CA ALA A 154 -4.53 4.96 -35.90
C ALA A 154 -5.40 3.90 -35.18
N ARG A 155 -6.06 3.02 -35.95
CA ARG A 155 -6.92 1.96 -35.43
C ARG A 155 -6.18 0.68 -35.02
N VAL A 156 -4.91 0.53 -35.43
CA VAL A 156 -4.04 -0.55 -34.96
C VAL A 156 -3.66 -0.27 -33.51
N THR A 157 -3.95 -1.21 -32.61
CA THR A 157 -3.82 -1.03 -31.16
C THR A 157 -3.12 -2.18 -30.46
N SER A 158 -3.09 -3.38 -31.05
CA SER A 158 -2.40 -4.51 -30.44
C SER A 158 -0.89 -4.35 -30.53
N GLU A 159 -0.16 -4.96 -29.58
CA GLU A 159 1.30 -4.95 -29.60
C GLU A 159 1.84 -5.59 -30.88
N SER A 160 1.28 -6.76 -31.26
CA SER A 160 1.64 -7.47 -32.49
C SER A 160 1.33 -6.63 -33.73
N GLY A 161 0.15 -6.00 -33.80
CA GLY A 161 -0.25 -5.18 -34.93
C GLY A 161 0.64 -3.96 -35.11
N LEU A 162 0.96 -3.25 -34.02
CA LEU A 162 1.88 -2.10 -34.05
C LEU A 162 3.30 -2.52 -34.42
N GLN A 163 3.77 -3.70 -33.98
CA GLN A 163 5.06 -4.25 -34.38
C GLN A 163 5.09 -4.58 -35.88
N HIS A 164 4.05 -5.21 -36.41
CA HIS A 164 3.91 -5.48 -37.85
C HIS A 164 3.90 -4.17 -38.65
N LEU A 165 3.09 -3.20 -38.23
CA LEU A 165 2.97 -1.91 -38.88
C LEU A 165 4.31 -1.15 -38.90
N ALA A 166 5.05 -1.15 -37.79
CA ALA A 166 6.37 -0.52 -37.67
C ALA A 166 7.45 -1.16 -38.58
N GLN A 167 7.24 -2.40 -39.03
CA GLN A 167 8.14 -3.11 -39.94
C GLN A 167 7.73 -2.99 -41.41
N GLN A 168 6.42 -3.00 -41.68
CA GLN A 168 5.87 -3.07 -43.04
C GLN A 168 5.56 -1.71 -43.66
N ALA A 169 5.31 -0.66 -42.87
CA ALA A 169 4.95 0.69 -43.35
C ALA A 169 6.15 1.48 -43.92
N ARG A 170 6.92 0.88 -44.84
CA ARG A 170 8.12 1.48 -45.45
C ARG A 170 7.82 2.71 -46.30
N ARG A 171 6.60 2.79 -46.84
CA ARG A 171 6.15 3.87 -47.74
C ARG A 171 5.86 5.17 -46.99
N ASP A 172 5.55 5.10 -45.70
CA ASP A 172 5.14 6.25 -44.91
C ASP A 172 5.91 6.30 -43.59
N SER A 173 6.93 7.17 -43.54
CA SER A 173 7.79 7.31 -42.37
C SER A 173 7.05 7.83 -41.15
N GLN A 174 5.97 8.61 -41.32
CA GLN A 174 5.18 9.10 -40.21
C GLN A 174 4.35 7.97 -39.60
N VAL A 175 3.71 7.13 -40.41
CA VAL A 175 3.01 5.92 -39.92
C VAL A 175 3.97 5.00 -39.17
N MET A 176 5.15 4.72 -39.73
CA MET A 176 6.17 3.91 -39.07
C MET A 176 6.60 4.52 -37.73
N ARG A 177 6.84 5.83 -37.67
CA ARG A 177 7.22 6.52 -36.43
C ARG A 177 6.12 6.45 -35.37
N GLN A 178 4.87 6.71 -35.76
CA GLN A 178 3.70 6.62 -34.88
C GLN A 178 3.52 5.21 -34.33
N ALA A 179 3.67 4.18 -35.16
CA ALA A 179 3.59 2.78 -34.74
C ALA A 179 4.66 2.43 -33.69
N ARG A 180 5.92 2.83 -33.92
CA ARG A 180 7.02 2.62 -32.97
C ARG A 180 6.83 3.35 -31.66
N GLU A 181 6.38 4.60 -31.73
CA GLU A 181 6.12 5.42 -30.53
C GLU A 181 5.02 4.78 -29.66
N ARG A 182 3.89 4.40 -30.26
CA ARG A 182 2.80 3.73 -29.54
C ARG A 182 3.23 2.38 -28.98
N LEU A 183 3.99 1.59 -29.75
CA LEU A 183 4.55 0.32 -29.29
C LEU A 183 5.45 0.51 -28.07
N ASN A 184 6.33 1.51 -28.10
CA ASN A 184 7.20 1.82 -26.97
C ASN A 184 6.42 2.31 -25.75
N GLN A 185 5.38 3.13 -25.95
CA GLN A 185 4.50 3.58 -24.87
C GLN A 185 3.77 2.41 -24.21
N LEU A 186 3.21 1.48 -24.99
CA LEU A 186 2.55 0.28 -24.48
C LEU A 186 3.53 -0.59 -23.67
N ARG A 187 4.72 -0.83 -24.21
CA ARG A 187 5.76 -1.61 -23.51
C ARG A 187 6.24 -0.93 -22.23
N ALA A 188 6.44 0.38 -22.26
CA ALA A 188 6.85 1.14 -21.08
C ALA A 188 5.76 1.12 -20.00
N ALA A 189 4.49 1.28 -20.37
CA ALA A 189 3.37 1.19 -19.45
C ALA A 189 3.26 -0.21 -18.82
N ALA A 190 3.36 -1.27 -19.64
CA ALA A 190 3.34 -2.66 -19.16
C ALA A 190 4.54 -2.97 -18.23
N ALA A 191 5.74 -2.52 -18.61
CA ALA A 191 6.94 -2.71 -17.79
C ALA A 191 6.85 -1.95 -16.45
N SER A 192 6.33 -0.72 -16.46
CA SER A 192 6.11 0.05 -15.23
C SER A 192 5.09 -0.62 -14.31
N ALA A 193 3.98 -1.11 -14.86
CA ALA A 193 2.98 -1.84 -14.09
C ALA A 193 3.55 -3.13 -13.47
N ALA A 194 4.30 -3.91 -14.26
CA ALA A 194 4.96 -5.12 -13.78
C ALA A 194 6.02 -4.83 -12.71
N ALA A 195 6.82 -3.76 -12.88
CA ALA A 195 7.81 -3.35 -11.89
C ALA A 195 7.16 -2.91 -10.58
N ALA A 196 6.05 -2.17 -10.63
CA ALA A 196 5.29 -1.78 -9.44
C ALA A 196 4.76 -3.01 -8.69
N GLN A 197 4.17 -3.98 -9.41
CA GLN A 197 3.69 -5.23 -8.82
C GLN A 197 4.83 -6.05 -8.19
N ALA A 198 5.96 -6.20 -8.89
CA ALA A 198 7.13 -6.91 -8.37
C ALA A 198 7.72 -6.23 -7.14
N HIS A 199 7.71 -4.90 -7.09
CA HIS A 199 8.15 -4.14 -5.93
C HIS A 199 7.23 -4.41 -4.72
N CYS A 200 5.91 -4.38 -4.90
CA CYS A 200 4.94 -4.72 -3.85
C CYS A 200 5.18 -6.13 -3.30
N GLU A 201 5.30 -7.14 -4.18
CA GLU A 201 5.57 -8.52 -3.76
C GLU A 201 6.90 -8.66 -3.02
N THR A 202 7.94 -7.94 -3.46
CA THR A 202 9.24 -7.94 -2.78
C THR A 202 9.14 -7.36 -1.37
N LEU A 203 8.40 -6.27 -1.18
CA LEU A 203 8.15 -5.68 0.14
C LEU A 203 7.37 -6.64 1.04
N LEU A 204 6.31 -7.27 0.52
CA LEU A 204 5.55 -8.29 1.26
C LEU A 204 6.44 -9.45 1.69
N HIS A 205 7.24 -10.00 0.79
CA HIS A 205 8.14 -11.10 1.14
C HIS A 205 9.15 -10.71 2.22
N LYS A 206 9.70 -9.47 2.17
CA LYS A 206 10.58 -8.95 3.22
C LYS A 206 9.85 -8.82 4.56
N LEU A 207 8.61 -8.33 4.55
CA LEU A 207 7.81 -8.12 5.77
C LEU A 207 7.35 -9.45 6.38
N GLU A 208 6.94 -10.41 5.56
CA GLU A 208 6.61 -11.78 5.96
C GLU A 208 7.83 -12.54 6.51
N ALA A 209 9.02 -12.34 5.92
CA ALA A 209 10.27 -12.88 6.43
C ALA A 209 10.63 -12.26 7.79
N GLN A 210 10.48 -10.94 7.93
CA GLN A 210 10.69 -10.24 9.20
C GLN A 210 9.72 -10.73 10.29
N ALA A 211 8.46 -10.98 9.94
CA ALA A 211 7.46 -11.51 10.88
C ALA A 211 7.80 -12.91 11.42
N LYS A 212 8.61 -13.69 10.69
CA LYS A 212 9.08 -15.02 11.09
C LYS A 212 10.50 -15.02 11.68
N ALA A 213 11.23 -13.91 11.53
CA ALA A 213 12.60 -13.79 11.99
C ALA A 213 12.66 -13.74 13.53
N ALA A 214 13.79 -14.18 14.08
CA ALA A 214 14.07 -14.03 15.51
C ALA A 214 14.26 -12.55 15.87
N TRP A 215 14.12 -12.23 17.16
CA TRP A 215 14.33 -10.87 17.66
C TRP A 215 15.79 -10.43 17.48
N GLU A 216 15.95 -9.22 16.95
CA GLU A 216 17.24 -8.53 16.79
C GLU A 216 17.08 -7.08 17.30
N PRO A 217 18.13 -6.43 17.81
CA PRO A 217 18.04 -5.04 18.30
C PRO A 217 17.50 -4.05 17.27
N LEU A 218 17.74 -4.29 15.97
CA LEU A 218 17.27 -3.45 14.87
C LEU A 218 15.90 -3.86 14.31
N TYR A 219 15.24 -4.87 14.91
CA TYR A 219 13.97 -5.44 14.40
C TYR A 219 12.90 -4.36 14.20
N ALA A 220 12.61 -3.57 15.25
CA ALA A 220 11.62 -2.51 15.20
C ALA A 220 11.97 -1.41 14.17
N GLY A 221 13.26 -1.12 14.00
CA GLY A 221 13.75 -0.18 12.99
C GLY A 221 13.48 -0.66 11.56
N ARG A 222 13.86 -1.91 11.26
CA ARG A 222 13.64 -2.57 9.96
C ARG A 222 12.15 -2.66 9.64
N PHE A 223 11.33 -3.05 10.61
CA PHE A 223 9.87 -3.09 10.45
C PHE A 223 9.28 -1.71 10.10
N ARG A 224 9.63 -0.65 10.85
CA ARG A 224 9.16 0.72 10.54
C ARG A 224 9.58 1.20 9.16
N HIS A 225 10.78 0.82 8.71
CA HIS A 225 11.25 1.14 7.36
C HIS A 225 10.39 0.46 6.29
N LEU A 226 10.15 -0.85 6.41
CA LEU A 226 9.32 -1.60 5.46
C LEU A 226 7.87 -1.09 5.41
N VAL A 227 7.29 -0.73 6.56
CA VAL A 227 5.94 -0.13 6.61
C VAL A 227 5.91 1.23 5.91
N ARG A 228 6.95 2.06 6.07
CA ARG A 228 7.04 3.35 5.37
C ARG A 228 7.18 3.17 3.86
N GLU A 229 7.99 2.21 3.41
CA GLU A 229 8.12 1.88 1.98
C GLU A 229 6.78 1.42 1.40
N TRP A 230 6.02 0.60 2.14
CA TRP A 230 4.66 0.17 1.74
C TRP A 230 3.69 1.35 1.60
N GLN A 231 3.70 2.27 2.57
CA GLN A 231 2.82 3.46 2.54
C GLN A 231 3.18 4.46 1.44
N ALA A 232 4.41 4.41 0.92
CA ALA A 232 4.90 5.28 -0.15
C ALA A 232 4.69 4.70 -1.55
N LEU A 233 3.96 3.59 -1.69
CA LEU A 233 3.66 2.98 -2.99
C LEU A 233 2.70 3.87 -3.81
N ASP A 234 3.12 4.22 -5.03
CA ASP A 234 2.30 5.01 -5.96
C ASP A 234 1.12 4.21 -6.55
N THR A 235 1.29 2.89 -6.67
CA THR A 235 0.26 1.99 -7.22
C THR A 235 -0.49 1.32 -6.08
N PRO A 236 -1.84 1.36 -6.06
CA PRO A 236 -2.61 0.73 -5.01
C PRO A 236 -2.42 -0.80 -5.04
N PRO A 237 -2.12 -1.44 -3.90
CA PRO A 237 -1.99 -2.89 -3.81
C PRO A 237 -3.35 -3.58 -4.02
N SER A 238 -3.30 -4.85 -4.41
CA SER A 238 -4.50 -5.68 -4.51
C SER A 238 -5.08 -6.00 -3.12
N ALA A 239 -6.35 -6.41 -3.06
CA ALA A 239 -6.99 -6.80 -1.79
C ALA A 239 -6.26 -7.95 -1.08
N GLU A 240 -5.74 -8.92 -1.84
CA GLU A 240 -4.96 -10.04 -1.28
C GLU A 240 -3.62 -9.56 -0.71
N GLN A 241 -2.94 -8.66 -1.42
CA GLN A 241 -1.68 -8.06 -0.98
C GLN A 241 -1.87 -7.25 0.31
N GLU A 242 -2.95 -6.47 0.40
CA GLU A 242 -3.29 -5.70 1.60
C GLU A 242 -3.58 -6.60 2.81
N GLN A 243 -4.30 -7.72 2.62
CA GLN A 243 -4.53 -8.71 3.68
C GLN A 243 -3.23 -9.34 4.18
N ARG A 244 -2.32 -9.70 3.27
CA ARG A 244 -0.99 -10.23 3.62
C ARG A 244 -0.17 -9.21 4.40
N PHE A 245 -0.18 -7.95 3.96
CA PHE A 245 0.46 -6.84 4.66
C PHE A 245 -0.06 -6.68 6.09
N GLN A 246 -1.38 -6.64 6.28
CA GLN A 246 -2.00 -6.49 7.60
C GLN A 246 -1.64 -7.66 8.53
N ALA A 247 -1.74 -8.89 8.03
CA ALA A 247 -1.41 -10.08 8.82
C ALA A 247 0.07 -10.11 9.25
N ALA A 248 0.99 -9.76 8.36
CA ALA A 248 2.40 -9.73 8.68
C ALA A 248 2.77 -8.55 9.60
N THR A 249 2.11 -7.40 9.45
CA THR A 249 2.26 -6.23 10.32
C THR A 249 1.80 -6.54 11.75
N GLN A 250 0.63 -7.17 11.92
CA GLN A 250 0.13 -7.58 13.22
C GLN A 250 1.09 -8.53 13.94
N ARG A 251 1.65 -9.52 13.22
CA ARG A 251 2.66 -10.44 13.78
C ARG A 251 3.91 -9.70 14.24
N CYS A 252 4.43 -8.78 13.42
CA CYS A 252 5.60 -7.96 13.81
C CYS A 252 5.33 -7.12 15.06
N GLN A 253 4.15 -6.51 15.16
CA GLN A 253 3.75 -5.72 16.34
C GLN A 253 3.68 -6.59 17.59
N GLN A 254 3.08 -7.77 17.51
CA GLN A 254 3.03 -8.73 18.62
C GLN A 254 4.43 -9.12 19.10
N VAL A 255 5.37 -9.38 18.19
CA VAL A 255 6.76 -9.72 18.56
C VAL A 255 7.42 -8.55 19.30
N ILE A 256 7.22 -7.31 18.83
CA ILE A 256 7.76 -6.12 19.50
C ILE A 256 7.16 -5.96 20.90
N GLU A 257 5.84 -6.04 21.02
CA GLU A 257 5.13 -5.91 22.30
C GLU A 257 5.55 -6.99 23.31
N GLN A 258 5.71 -8.24 22.86
CA GLN A 258 6.19 -9.34 23.70
C GLN A 258 7.62 -9.08 24.21
N GLN A 259 8.50 -8.58 23.35
CA GLN A 259 9.88 -8.29 23.72
C GLN A 259 9.99 -7.09 24.66
N GLU A 260 9.19 -6.05 24.45
CA GLU A 260 9.12 -4.92 25.39
C GLU A 260 8.54 -5.35 26.74
N ALA A 261 7.51 -6.19 26.76
CA ALA A 261 6.94 -6.71 27.99
C ALA A 261 7.94 -7.57 28.76
N GLN A 262 8.69 -8.44 28.07
CA GLN A 262 9.73 -9.26 28.67
C GLN A 262 10.87 -8.39 29.23
N ALA A 263 11.35 -7.40 28.47
CA ALA A 263 12.37 -6.48 28.95
C ALA A 263 11.92 -5.66 30.17
N ARG A 264 10.64 -5.25 30.22
CA ARG A 264 10.06 -4.57 31.40
C ARG A 264 10.03 -5.49 32.60
N ALA A 265 9.55 -6.73 32.45
CA ALA A 265 9.52 -7.71 33.52
C ALA A 265 10.92 -8.04 34.06
N ASP A 266 11.90 -8.21 33.17
CA ASP A 266 13.29 -8.47 33.56
C ASP A 266 13.90 -7.25 34.31
N ALA A 267 13.65 -6.04 33.82
CA ALA A 267 14.10 -4.81 34.49
C ALA A 267 13.44 -4.62 35.85
N GLU A 268 12.14 -4.94 35.99
CA GLU A 268 11.42 -4.91 37.26
C GLU A 268 12.02 -5.90 38.27
N LEU A 269 12.31 -7.13 37.83
CA LEU A 269 12.95 -8.15 38.67
C LEU A 269 14.36 -7.73 39.11
N GLN A 270 15.17 -7.20 38.18
CA GLN A 270 16.52 -6.70 38.50
C GLN A 270 16.48 -5.52 39.47
N GLN A 271 15.58 -4.57 39.28
CA GLN A 271 15.42 -3.44 40.20
C GLN A 271 14.95 -3.88 41.58
N ALA A 272 14.03 -4.85 41.67
CA ALA A 272 13.61 -5.42 42.94
C ALA A 272 14.76 -6.14 43.65
N ALA A 273 15.59 -6.91 42.92
CA ALA A 273 16.77 -7.56 43.47
C ALA A 273 17.82 -6.54 43.95
N ALA A 274 18.10 -5.50 43.17
CA ALA A 274 19.03 -4.43 43.53
C ALA A 274 18.54 -3.64 44.76
N ALA A 275 17.25 -3.31 44.84
CA ALA A 275 16.68 -2.65 46.01
C ALA A 275 16.77 -3.52 47.28
N ARG A 276 16.61 -4.84 47.14
CA ARG A 276 16.77 -5.79 48.26
C ARG A 276 18.21 -5.82 48.75
N GLN A 277 19.18 -5.86 47.82
CA GLN A 277 20.60 -5.81 48.15
C GLN A 277 20.97 -4.48 48.82
N ALA A 278 20.55 -3.34 48.26
CA ALA A 278 20.80 -2.02 48.84
C ALA A 278 20.22 -1.87 50.25
N LEU A 279 19.01 -2.40 50.50
CA LEU A 279 18.44 -2.41 51.84
C LEU A 279 19.27 -3.29 52.79
N HIS A 280 19.71 -4.46 52.35
CA HIS A 280 20.55 -5.33 53.18
C HIS A 280 21.88 -4.66 53.54
N GLU A 281 22.54 -4.03 52.56
CA GLU A 281 23.78 -3.28 52.77
C GLU A 281 23.59 -2.09 53.70
N ALA A 282 22.51 -1.31 53.55
CA ALA A 282 22.20 -0.19 54.43
C ALA A 282 21.98 -0.63 55.89
N LEU A 283 21.33 -1.78 56.10
CA LEU A 283 21.14 -2.36 57.43
C LEU A 283 22.46 -2.88 58.02
N GLU A 284 23.34 -3.50 57.23
CA GLU A 284 24.65 -3.97 57.72
C GLU A 284 25.63 -2.81 57.98
N GLN A 285 25.60 -1.73 57.19
CA GLN A 285 26.45 -0.54 57.41
C GLN A 285 26.22 0.10 58.80
N ARG A 286 25.03 -0.05 59.39
CA ARG A 286 24.78 0.36 60.78
C ARG A 286 25.74 -0.35 61.76
N ARG A 287 25.94 -1.65 61.59
CA ARG A 287 26.77 -2.46 62.50
C ARG A 287 28.24 -2.05 62.48
N THR A 288 28.70 -1.47 61.38
CA THR A 288 30.11 -1.15 61.17
C THR A 288 30.44 0.32 61.37
N THR A 289 29.49 1.24 61.11
CA THR A 289 29.80 2.68 60.98
C THR A 289 29.40 3.47 62.22
N PHE A 290 28.35 3.07 62.95
CA PHE A 290 27.90 3.79 64.15
C PHE A 290 28.54 3.19 65.40
N ALA A 291 29.83 3.46 65.60
CA ALA A 291 30.45 3.38 66.93
C ALA A 291 30.40 4.80 67.51
N PRO A 292 29.42 5.14 68.35
CA PRO A 292 29.39 6.45 68.94
C PRO A 292 30.71 6.73 69.65
N THR A 293 31.39 7.80 69.20
CA THR A 293 32.42 8.44 70.02
C THR A 293 31.75 8.91 71.31
N GLU A 294 32.48 9.16 72.39
CA GLU A 294 31.95 9.44 73.74
C GLU A 294 30.81 10.49 73.83
N ARG A 295 30.61 11.32 72.79
CA ARG A 295 29.60 12.38 72.69
C ARG A 295 28.96 12.44 71.31
N LEU A 296 27.65 12.72 71.27
CA LEU A 296 26.88 12.96 70.04
C LEU A 296 26.97 14.43 69.58
N THR A 297 27.14 14.64 68.27
CA THR A 297 27.17 15.95 67.60
C THR A 297 25.96 16.17 66.69
N GLU A 298 25.70 17.42 66.28
CA GLU A 298 24.64 17.75 65.31
C GLU A 298 24.83 17.04 63.96
N GLN A 299 26.08 16.80 63.54
CA GLN A 299 26.41 16.08 62.32
C GLN A 299 25.94 14.62 62.39
N ASP A 300 26.10 13.96 63.55
CA ASP A 300 25.67 12.59 63.76
C ASP A 300 24.13 12.46 63.68
N ILE A 301 23.40 13.47 64.19
CA ILE A 301 21.94 13.51 64.11
C ILE A 301 21.47 13.72 62.67
N ALA A 302 22.12 14.60 61.91
CA ALA A 302 21.84 14.77 60.48
C ALA A 302 22.07 13.47 59.69
N GLU A 303 23.09 12.67 60.06
CA GLU A 303 23.32 11.34 59.49
C GLU A 303 22.18 10.37 59.84
N LEU A 304 21.69 10.37 61.08
CA LEU A 304 20.53 9.56 61.48
C LEU A 304 19.26 9.93 60.70
N HIS A 305 18.98 11.22 60.51
CA HIS A 305 17.88 11.69 59.66
C HIS A 305 18.00 11.20 58.22
N SER A 306 19.18 11.39 57.61
CA SER A 306 19.46 10.92 56.26
C SER A 306 19.26 9.41 56.13
N ARG A 307 19.74 8.64 57.12
CA ARG A 307 19.60 7.18 57.13
C ARG A 307 18.15 6.74 57.29
N HIS A 308 17.38 7.36 58.18
CA HIS A 308 15.95 7.09 58.33
C HIS A 308 15.23 7.30 56.98
N SER A 309 15.42 8.47 56.37
CA SER A 309 14.82 8.78 55.07
C SER A 309 15.22 7.80 53.96
N LEU A 310 16.49 7.37 53.93
CA LEU A 310 16.99 6.39 52.97
C LEU A 310 16.32 5.03 53.14
N LEU A 311 16.27 4.51 54.38
CA LEU A 311 15.66 3.22 54.68
C LEU A 311 14.16 3.23 54.37
N THR A 312 13.43 4.29 54.73
CA THR A 312 12.02 4.44 54.39
C THR A 312 11.80 4.43 52.87
N GLY A 313 12.60 5.20 52.11
CA GLY A 313 12.49 5.25 50.65
C GLY A 313 12.80 3.91 49.96
N LEU A 314 13.82 3.19 50.43
CA LEU A 314 14.16 1.85 49.93
C LEU A 314 13.05 0.85 50.25
N TRP A 315 12.48 0.90 51.46
CA TRP A 315 11.38 0.04 51.88
C TRP A 315 10.11 0.26 51.07
N GLU A 316 9.71 1.51 50.85
CA GLU A 316 8.58 1.85 49.99
C GLU A 316 8.77 1.35 48.56
N THR A 317 9.99 1.49 48.02
CA THR A 317 10.30 1.04 46.67
C THR A 317 10.16 -0.48 46.54
N LEU A 318 10.58 -1.22 47.57
CA LEU A 318 10.45 -2.67 47.63
C LEU A 318 8.99 -3.11 47.77
N THR A 319 8.26 -2.55 48.73
CA THR A 319 6.88 -2.95 49.04
C THR A 319 5.88 -2.61 47.93
N LYS A 320 6.11 -1.53 47.16
CA LYS A 320 5.31 -1.22 45.96
C LYS A 320 5.40 -2.29 44.87
N ARG A 321 6.44 -3.14 44.90
CA ARG A 321 6.79 -4.06 43.80
C ARG A 321 6.72 -5.53 44.17
N GLY A 322 6.56 -5.85 45.45
CA GLY A 322 6.43 -7.21 45.94
C GLY A 322 6.49 -7.29 47.45
N ASP A 323 6.22 -8.49 47.96
CA ASP A 323 6.24 -8.78 49.39
C ASP A 323 7.68 -9.14 49.81
N PRO A 324 8.43 -8.26 50.52
CA PRO A 324 9.74 -8.62 51.05
C PRO A 324 9.67 -9.82 51.99
N ASP A 325 10.77 -10.57 52.11
CA ASP A 325 10.89 -11.70 53.04
C ASP A 325 10.57 -11.29 54.49
N GLU A 326 9.92 -12.17 55.25
CA GLU A 326 9.49 -11.91 56.62
C GLU A 326 10.68 -11.57 57.53
N ALA A 327 11.81 -12.27 57.35
CA ALA A 327 13.04 -11.97 58.09
C ALA A 327 13.59 -10.57 57.78
N LEU A 328 13.44 -10.10 56.53
CA LEU A 328 13.88 -8.77 56.12
C LEU A 328 12.93 -7.69 56.65
N ARG A 329 11.62 -7.96 56.69
CA ARG A 329 10.63 -7.08 57.34
C ARG A 329 10.97 -6.84 58.79
N GLN A 330 11.14 -7.91 59.56
CA GLN A 330 11.39 -7.81 61.00
C GLN A 330 12.66 -7.02 61.31
N ARG A 331 13.72 -7.25 60.51
CA ARG A 331 14.96 -6.48 60.63
C ARG A 331 14.72 -5.00 60.32
N TYR A 332 14.08 -4.70 59.21
CA TYR A 332 13.77 -3.31 58.84
C TYR A 332 12.92 -2.61 59.89
N THR A 333 11.84 -3.24 60.38
CA THR A 333 10.94 -2.62 61.36
C THR A 333 11.67 -2.32 62.66
N THR A 334 12.46 -3.28 63.16
CA THR A 334 13.26 -3.08 64.39
C THR A 334 14.22 -1.89 64.24
N GLU A 335 14.91 -1.81 63.11
CA GLU A 335 15.88 -0.76 62.81
C GLU A 335 15.23 0.62 62.63
N LEU A 336 14.07 0.65 61.98
CA LEU A 336 13.30 1.88 61.80
C LEU A 336 12.71 2.37 63.13
N ASP A 337 12.21 1.47 63.97
CA ASP A 337 11.67 1.80 65.28
C ASP A 337 12.77 2.38 66.19
N GLU A 338 13.96 1.79 66.18
CA GLU A 338 15.11 2.29 66.93
C GLU A 338 15.57 3.67 66.42
N LEU A 339 15.65 3.86 65.10
CA LEU A 339 15.96 5.17 64.51
C LEU A 339 14.91 6.22 64.88
N THR A 340 13.64 5.87 64.78
CA THR A 340 12.53 6.77 65.10
C THR A 340 12.57 7.17 66.58
N ALA A 341 12.80 6.22 67.48
CA ALA A 341 12.93 6.49 68.92
C ALA A 341 14.12 7.41 69.23
N ASN A 342 15.26 7.20 68.56
CA ASN A 342 16.46 8.04 68.71
C ASN A 342 16.22 9.47 68.25
N LEU A 343 15.56 9.66 67.10
CA LEU A 343 15.24 10.98 66.56
C LEU A 343 14.21 11.71 67.42
N GLN A 344 13.19 11.01 67.92
CA GLN A 344 12.23 11.59 68.87
C GLN A 344 12.88 11.99 70.21
N ALA A 345 13.83 11.21 70.71
CA ALA A 345 14.58 11.58 71.91
C ALA A 345 15.43 12.85 71.69
N TRP A 346 16.01 13.01 70.50
CA TRP A 346 16.68 14.23 70.11
C TRP A 346 15.73 15.43 70.05
N GLU A 347 14.58 15.30 69.39
CA GLU A 347 13.58 16.38 69.30
C GLU A 347 13.10 16.84 70.70
N ARG A 348 12.90 15.89 71.62
CA ARG A 348 12.57 16.20 73.02
C ARG A 348 13.71 16.92 73.73
N TYR A 349 14.95 16.46 73.55
CA TYR A 349 16.13 17.12 74.10
C TYR A 349 16.28 18.55 73.57
N GLU A 350 16.18 18.75 72.26
CA GLU A 350 16.32 20.06 71.62
C GLU A 350 15.27 21.06 72.14
N SER A 351 14.03 20.58 72.35
CA SER A 351 12.94 21.38 72.91
C SER A 351 13.20 21.84 74.37
N HIS A 352 13.97 21.06 75.14
CA HIS A 352 14.26 21.34 76.56
C HIS A 352 15.71 21.74 76.85
N ALA A 353 16.57 21.81 75.84
CA ALA A 353 18.00 22.09 76.00
C ALA A 353 18.28 23.41 76.72
N GLY A 354 17.51 24.47 76.39
CA GLY A 354 17.61 25.76 77.06
C GLY A 354 17.15 25.75 78.52
N GLU A 355 16.14 24.94 78.87
CA GLU A 355 15.70 24.77 80.26
C GLU A 355 16.71 23.96 81.07
N ILE A 356 17.34 22.95 80.47
CA ILE A 356 18.41 22.17 81.10
C ILE A 356 19.63 23.06 81.37
N GLU A 357 20.03 23.89 80.41
CA GLU A 357 21.14 24.83 80.59
C GLU A 357 20.85 25.86 81.70
N ALA A 358 19.63 26.38 81.76
CA ALA A 358 19.21 27.28 82.84
C ALA A 358 19.22 26.59 84.22
N ALA A 359 18.71 25.36 84.31
CA ALA A 359 18.68 24.61 85.56
C ALA A 359 20.09 24.19 86.04
N LEU A 360 21.02 23.94 85.12
CA LEU A 360 22.45 23.73 85.40
C LEU A 360 23.11 24.98 86.01
N GLN A 361 22.76 26.18 85.53
CA GLN A 361 23.33 27.44 86.03
C GLN A 361 22.83 27.81 87.44
N VAL A 362 21.59 27.43 87.78
CA VAL A 362 20.95 27.73 89.07
C VAL A 362 21.09 26.58 90.08
N GLU A 363 21.71 25.46 89.66
CA GLU A 363 21.86 24.24 90.46
C GLU A 363 20.53 23.65 90.99
N ASP A 364 19.45 23.74 90.20
CA ASP A 364 18.12 23.24 90.56
C ASP A 364 17.98 21.73 90.26
N GLU A 365 18.30 20.90 91.26
CA GLU A 365 18.29 19.43 91.14
C GLU A 365 16.91 18.84 90.83
N ALA A 366 15.85 19.37 91.44
CA ALA A 366 14.50 18.83 91.27
C ALA A 366 14.04 19.05 89.83
N ARG A 367 14.32 20.24 89.28
CA ARG A 367 14.02 20.57 87.89
C ARG A 367 14.92 19.80 86.91
N LEU A 368 16.20 19.60 87.23
CA LEU A 368 17.10 18.77 86.41
C LEU A 368 16.64 17.31 86.33
N HIS A 369 16.16 16.72 87.44
CA HIS A 369 15.64 15.35 87.43
C HIS A 369 14.38 15.24 86.55
N GLU A 370 13.44 16.17 86.71
CA GLU A 370 12.22 16.23 85.91
C GLU A 370 12.53 16.37 84.39
N LEU A 371 13.44 17.27 84.02
CA LEU A 371 13.81 17.51 82.62
C LEU A 371 14.55 16.32 81.99
N LEU A 372 15.40 15.62 82.75
CA LEU A 372 16.07 14.40 82.28
C LEU A 372 15.08 13.24 82.07
N ASP A 373 14.09 13.10 82.94
CA ASP A 373 13.02 12.11 82.80
C ASP A 373 12.12 12.41 81.59
N ILE A 374 11.80 13.69 81.33
CA ILE A 374 11.03 14.13 80.16
C ILE A 374 11.79 13.88 78.85
N CYS A 375 13.11 14.12 78.82
CA CYS A 375 13.92 13.84 77.64
C CYS A 375 13.92 12.34 77.31
N ALA A 376 13.85 11.49 78.35
CA ALA A 376 13.84 10.02 78.23
C ALA A 376 14.94 9.53 77.26
N TRP A 377 16.17 9.98 77.51
CA TRP A 377 17.29 9.73 76.61
C TRP A 377 17.66 8.23 76.59
N PRO A 378 17.65 7.56 75.41
CA PRO A 378 17.93 6.14 75.30
C PRO A 378 19.34 5.78 75.77
N ASP A 379 19.48 4.63 76.45
CA ASP A 379 20.78 4.10 76.88
C ASP A 379 21.66 3.62 75.70
N THR A 380 21.06 3.47 74.52
CA THR A 380 21.73 3.05 73.28
C THR A 380 22.43 4.20 72.56
N LEU A 381 22.24 5.46 72.99
CA LEU A 381 22.86 6.65 72.43
C LEU A 381 23.84 7.28 73.45
N PRO A 382 25.03 7.73 73.03
CA PRO A 382 25.90 8.48 73.94
C PRO A 382 25.20 9.80 74.32
N PRO A 383 25.39 10.32 75.54
CA PRO A 383 24.78 11.58 75.91
C PRO A 383 25.38 12.76 75.11
N THR A 384 24.61 13.83 74.94
CA THR A 384 25.15 15.13 74.52
C THR A 384 25.99 15.75 75.65
N ASP A 385 26.79 16.76 75.33
CA ASP A 385 27.59 17.48 76.32
C ASP A 385 26.77 18.05 77.48
N LEU A 386 25.59 18.59 77.20
CA LEU A 386 24.69 19.15 78.22
C LEU A 386 24.10 18.04 79.10
N LEU A 387 23.64 16.93 78.52
CA LEU A 387 23.10 15.80 79.27
C LEU A 387 24.17 15.11 80.14
N ALA A 388 25.41 15.01 79.64
CA ALA A 388 26.53 14.47 80.41
C ALA A 388 26.84 15.33 81.64
N ARG A 389 26.84 16.66 81.49
CA ARG A 389 27.04 17.61 82.60
C ARG A 389 25.90 17.54 83.63
N ALA A 390 24.65 17.50 83.18
CA ALA A 390 23.48 17.34 84.06
C ALA A 390 23.52 16.04 84.88
N ARG A 391 23.86 14.92 84.23
CA ARG A 391 24.05 13.64 84.91
C ARG A 391 25.22 13.67 85.91
N HIS A 392 26.32 14.34 85.58
CA HIS A 392 27.48 14.48 86.48
C HIS A 392 27.16 15.31 87.73
N GLN A 393 26.42 16.41 87.60
CA GLN A 393 26.03 17.24 88.75
C GLN A 393 25.15 16.47 89.74
N LEU A 394 24.14 15.74 89.25
CA LEU A 394 23.26 14.90 90.07
C LEU A 394 23.98 13.71 90.74
N THR A 395 25.15 13.30 90.22
CA THR A 395 25.96 12.20 90.78
C THR A 395 27.07 12.69 91.71
N ALA A 396 27.66 13.85 91.46
CA ALA A 396 28.71 14.46 92.28
C ALA A 396 28.21 14.84 93.68
N GLN A 397 26.95 15.27 93.84
CA GLN A 397 26.36 15.59 95.15
C GLN A 397 25.80 14.36 95.89
N LYS A 398 25.70 13.19 95.22
CA LYS A 398 25.34 11.90 95.86
C LYS A 398 26.51 11.20 96.54
N GLN A 399 27.76 11.66 96.35
CA GLN A 399 28.90 11.24 97.16
C GLN A 399 29.01 12.16 98.38
N PRO A 400 28.60 11.72 99.59
CA PRO A 400 28.81 12.52 100.78
C PRO A 400 30.31 12.62 101.06
N GLU A 401 30.75 13.83 101.42
CA GLU A 401 32.06 14.13 101.97
C GLU A 401 32.48 13.02 102.96
N ARG A 402 33.55 12.27 102.66
CA ARG A 402 34.30 11.59 103.71
C ARG A 402 34.99 12.68 104.52
N PRO A 403 34.69 12.83 105.82
CA PRO A 403 35.33 13.86 106.62
C PRO A 403 36.80 13.51 106.81
N ALA A 404 37.66 14.51 106.60
CA ALA A 404 39.02 14.51 107.10
C ALA A 404 38.98 14.73 108.61
N GLN A 405 39.62 13.87 109.39
CA GLN A 405 40.12 14.20 110.73
C GLN A 405 41.23 13.23 111.15
N GLU A 406 42.41 13.82 111.32
CA GLU A 406 43.56 13.54 112.21
C GLU A 406 43.97 12.11 112.58
#